data_AF-A0A7S0VP50-F1
#
_entry.id   AF-A0A7S0VP50-F1
#
_cell.length_a   1.000
_cell.length_b   1.000
_cell.length_c   1.000
_cell.angle_alpha   90.00
_cell.angle_beta   90.00
_cell.angle_gamma   90.00
#
_symmetry.space_group_name_H-M   'P 1'
#
loop_
_entity.id
_entity.type
_entity.pdbx_description
1 polymer ?
#
loop_
_entity_poly.entity_id
_entity_poly.type
_entity_poly.pdbx_seq_one_letter_code
_entity_poly.pdbx_strand_id
1 'polypeptide(L)'
;YCAIYWMIVTMTTTGFGDFVPQSLPEQVVANMAMFVGFTFFGVLVAAAGNFVARSTAEAFQVMAAREKLQRVRDWISSRGLSDDLRRSIEAYYSDKLSRKEDTANLDATVLEQLPSSLRSK
;
A
#
# COMPACT_ATOMS: atom_id res chain seq x y z
N TYR A 1 -14.39 13.12 -29.38
CA TYR A 1 -13.07 12.47 -29.57
C TYR A 1 -11.93 13.41 -29.20
N CYS A 2 -11.77 14.56 -29.88
CA CYS A 2 -10.66 15.49 -29.63
C CYS A 2 -10.57 16.04 -28.20
N ALA A 3 -11.71 16.35 -27.55
CA ALA A 3 -11.70 16.85 -26.17
C ALA A 3 -11.24 15.81 -25.13
N ILE A 4 -11.65 14.55 -25.27
CA ILE A 4 -11.23 13.46 -24.38
C ILE A 4 -9.74 13.16 -24.61
N TYR A 5 -9.32 13.13 -25.87
CA TYR A 5 -7.91 12.96 -26.22
C TYR A 5 -7.03 14.06 -25.62
N TRP A 6 -7.41 15.34 -25.78
CA TRP A 6 -6.68 16.46 -25.22
C TRP A 6 -6.62 16.40 -23.69
N MET A 7 -7.72 16.03 -23.05
CA MET A 7 -7.78 15.82 -21.60
C MET A 7 -6.82 14.73 -21.14
N ILE A 8 -6.81 13.57 -21.82
CA ILE A 8 -5.91 12.45 -21.50
C ILE A 8 -4.45 12.87 -21.68
N VAL A 9 -4.07 13.45 -22.83
CA VAL A 9 -2.70 13.87 -23.15
C VAL A 9 -2.17 14.93 -22.17
N THR A 10 -3.04 15.85 -21.74
CA THR A 10 -2.70 16.86 -20.73
C THR A 10 -2.55 16.22 -19.34
N MET A 11 -3.46 15.31 -18.97
CA MET A 11 -3.45 14.61 -17.68
C MET A 11 -2.26 13.65 -17.54
N THR A 12 -1.85 12.99 -18.63
CA THR A 12 -0.65 12.15 -18.67
C THR A 12 0.63 12.98 -18.82
N THR A 13 0.54 14.31 -18.80
CA THR A 13 1.66 15.25 -18.96
C THR A 13 2.44 15.10 -20.27
N THR A 14 1.85 14.43 -21.27
CA THR A 14 2.50 14.18 -22.56
C THR A 14 2.53 15.45 -23.41
N GLY A 15 1.42 16.20 -23.43
CA GLY A 15 1.38 17.56 -23.96
C GLY A 15 1.83 17.72 -25.42
N PHE A 16 1.27 16.94 -26.35
CA PHE A 16 1.66 17.01 -27.78
C PHE A 16 1.51 18.40 -28.42
N GLY A 17 0.64 19.27 -27.87
CA GLY A 17 0.48 20.64 -28.35
C GLY A 17 -0.28 20.76 -29.68
N ASP A 18 -1.01 19.72 -30.07
CA ASP A 18 -1.90 19.69 -31.22
C ASP A 18 -3.18 20.52 -31.01
N PHE A 19 -3.62 20.67 -29.76
CA PHE A 19 -4.70 21.60 -29.38
C PHE A 19 -4.18 22.59 -28.33
N VAL A 20 -3.98 23.84 -28.75
CA VAL A 20 -3.43 24.92 -27.92
C VAL A 20 -4.46 26.04 -27.79
N PRO A 21 -4.74 26.52 -26.56
CA PRO A 21 -5.68 27.62 -26.36
C PRO A 21 -5.14 28.91 -27.00
N GLN A 22 -5.96 29.52 -27.87
CA GLN A 22 -5.59 30.76 -28.57
C GLN A 22 -6.15 32.00 -27.83
N SER A 23 -7.23 31.83 -27.07
CA SER A 23 -7.89 32.90 -26.34
C SER A 23 -7.60 32.87 -24.83
N LEU A 24 -7.64 34.04 -24.18
CA LEU A 24 -7.49 34.17 -22.72
C LEU A 24 -8.41 33.24 -21.91
N PRO A 25 -9.73 33.12 -22.18
CA PRO A 25 -10.58 32.22 -21.41
C PRO A 25 -10.21 30.74 -21.61
N GLU A 26 -9.81 30.33 -22.81
CA GLU A 26 -9.33 28.97 -23.07
C GLU A 26 -8.05 28.66 -22.30
N GLN A 27 -7.12 29.63 -22.21
CA GLN A 27 -5.88 29.46 -21.46
C GLN A 27 -6.13 29.25 -19.97
N VAL A 28 -7.10 29.98 -19.38
CA VAL A 28 -7.47 29.80 -17.97
C VAL A 28 -8.02 28.39 -17.73
N VAL A 29 -8.91 27.91 -18.60
CA VAL A 29 -9.47 26.55 -18.51
C VAL A 29 -8.36 25.51 -18.67
N ALA A 30 -7.44 25.71 -19.62
CA ALA A 30 -6.32 24.81 -19.85
C ALA A 30 -5.40 24.71 -18.62
N ASN A 31 -5.04 25.83 -18.01
CA ASN A 31 -4.22 25.86 -16.81
C ASN A 31 -4.92 25.17 -15.63
N MET A 32 -6.22 25.41 -15.43
CA MET A 32 -7.00 24.72 -14.39
C MET A 32 -7.03 23.20 -14.61
N ALA A 33 -7.22 22.76 -15.85
CA ALA A 33 -7.19 21.34 -16.20
C ALA A 33 -5.82 20.71 -15.92
N MET A 34 -4.72 21.43 -16.16
CA MET A 34 -3.36 20.97 -15.82
C MET A 34 -3.17 20.77 -14.30
N PHE A 35 -3.63 21.70 -13.46
CA PHE A 35 -3.55 21.53 -12.00
C PHE A 35 -4.35 20.35 -11.47
N VAL A 36 -5.56 20.15 -12.01
CA VAL A 36 -6.39 18.99 -11.68
C VAL A 36 -5.70 17.69 -12.09
N GLY A 37 -5.16 17.63 -13.31
CA GLY A 37 -4.42 16.47 -13.81
C GLY A 37 -3.18 16.15 -12.96
N PHE A 38 -2.43 17.18 -12.58
CA PHE A 38 -1.26 17.04 -11.69
C PHE A 38 -1.63 16.46 -10.32
N THR A 39 -2.71 16.97 -9.72
CA THR A 39 -3.19 16.49 -8.42
C THR A 39 -3.65 15.03 -8.52
N PHE A 40 -4.42 14.69 -9.56
CA PHE A 40 -4.88 13.34 -9.81
C PHE A 40 -3.71 12.37 -9.99
N PHE A 41 -2.70 12.74 -10.79
CA PHE A 41 -1.52 11.92 -10.99
C PHE A 41 -0.72 11.73 -9.69
N GLY A 42 -0.59 12.79 -8.88
CA GLY A 42 0.05 12.70 -7.56
C GLY A 42 -0.65 11.70 -6.63
N VAL A 43 -1.98 11.72 -6.57
CA VAL A 43 -2.77 10.75 -5.79
C VAL A 43 -2.58 9.34 -6.32
N LEU A 44 -2.58 9.15 -7.64
CA LEU A 44 -2.38 7.84 -8.26
C LEU A 44 -1.01 7.25 -7.91
N VAL A 45 0.06 8.05 -8.01
CA VAL A 45 1.41 7.64 -7.65
C VAL A 45 1.52 7.33 -6.16
N ALA A 46 0.91 8.15 -5.30
CA ALA A 46 0.89 7.90 -3.85
C ALA A 46 0.15 6.60 -3.50
N ALA A 47 -0.98 6.31 -4.16
CA ALA A 47 -1.72 5.08 -3.98
C ALA A 47 -0.89 3.85 -4.41
N ALA A 48 -0.25 3.92 -5.57
CA ALA A 48 0.64 2.86 -6.05
C ALA A 48 1.85 2.67 -5.10
N GLY A 49 2.47 3.76 -4.66
CA GLY A 49 3.56 3.74 -3.70
C GLY A 49 3.16 3.10 -2.36
N ASN A 50 1.99 3.45 -1.83
CA ASN A 50 1.45 2.85 -0.61
C ASN A 50 1.16 1.36 -0.77
N PHE A 51 0.65 0.93 -1.92
CA PHE A 51 0.42 -0.48 -2.22
C PHE A 51 1.73 -1.27 -2.26
N VAL A 52 2.75 -0.74 -2.93
CA VAL A 52 4.10 -1.36 -2.97
C VAL A 52 4.75 -1.36 -1.58
N ALA A 53 4.63 -0.27 -0.84
CA ALA A 53 5.18 -0.17 0.52
C ALA A 53 4.52 -1.19 1.48
N ARG A 54 3.21 -1.38 1.40
CA ARG A 54 2.49 -2.38 2.22
C ARG A 54 2.91 -3.80 1.87
N SER A 55 2.91 -4.16 0.59
CA SER A 55 3.30 -5.50 0.14
C SER A 55 4.75 -5.83 0.47
N THR A 56 5.67 -4.87 0.35
CA THR A 56 7.08 -5.07 0.74
C THR A 56 7.25 -5.14 2.25
N ALA A 57 6.51 -4.34 3.03
CA ALA A 57 6.53 -4.40 4.49
C ALA A 57 5.99 -5.74 5.01
N GLU A 58 4.86 -6.23 4.47
CA GLU A 58 4.29 -7.54 4.80
C GLU A 58 5.27 -8.67 4.47
N ALA A 59 5.84 -8.67 3.27
CA ALA A 59 6.85 -9.65 2.87
C ALA A 59 8.07 -9.65 3.82
N PHE A 60 8.55 -8.46 4.21
CA PHE A 60 9.67 -8.34 5.14
C PHE A 60 9.32 -8.85 6.54
N GLN A 61 8.12 -8.57 7.05
CA GLN A 61 7.66 -9.07 8.35
C GLN A 61 7.57 -10.60 8.38
N VAL A 62 7.06 -11.22 7.31
CA VAL A 62 6.99 -12.68 7.17
C VAL A 62 8.39 -13.29 7.15
N MET A 63 9.33 -12.70 6.39
CA MET A 63 10.72 -13.17 6.35
C MET A 63 11.42 -13.04 7.71
N ALA A 64 11.28 -11.91 8.39
CA ALA A 64 11.86 -11.69 9.72
C ALA A 64 11.27 -12.63 10.78
N ALA A 65 9.98 -12.95 10.68
CA ALA A 65 9.34 -13.92 11.56
C ALA A 65 9.85 -15.34 11.30
N ARG A 66 10.01 -15.73 10.02
CA ARG A 66 10.62 -17.02 9.63
C ARG A 66 12.05 -17.15 10.12
N GLU A 67 12.85 -16.09 10.03
CA GLU A 67 14.24 -16.09 10.51
C GLU A 67 14.31 -16.33 12.02
N LYS A 68 13.48 -15.64 12.81
CA LYS A 68 13.40 -15.86 14.26
C LYS A 68 13.03 -17.31 14.59
N LEU A 69 12.05 -17.87 13.87
CA LEU A 69 11.64 -19.26 14.04
C LEU A 69 12.74 -20.25 13.68
N GLN A 70 13.51 -19.96 12.63
CA GLN A 70 14.63 -20.80 12.24
C GLN A 70 15.72 -20.79 13.31
N ARG A 71 16.08 -19.62 13.86
CA ARG A 71 17.05 -19.55 14.98
C ARG A 71 16.58 -20.31 16.20
N VAL A 72 15.30 -20.23 16.55
CA VAL A 72 14.72 -20.99 17.66
C VAL A 72 14.80 -22.50 17.37
N ARG A 73 14.47 -22.92 16.14
CA ARG A 73 14.55 -24.32 15.72
C ARG A 73 15.98 -24.86 15.77
N ASP A 74 16.95 -24.08 15.31
CA ASP A 74 18.37 -24.44 15.32
C ASP A 74 18.89 -24.55 16.76
N TRP A 75 18.48 -23.63 17.64
CA TRP A 75 18.80 -23.69 19.07
C TRP A 75 18.22 -24.94 19.75
N ILE A 76 16.95 -25.27 19.47
CA ILE A 76 16.28 -26.47 19.98
C ILE A 76 17.02 -27.73 19.52
N SER A 77 17.40 -27.80 18.24
CA SER A 77 18.15 -28.93 17.68
C SER A 77 19.54 -29.07 18.29
N SER A 78 20.23 -27.96 18.59
CA SER A 78 21.57 -27.99 19.20
C SER A 78 21.57 -28.50 20.65
N ARG A 79 20.42 -28.41 21.35
CA ARG A 79 20.26 -28.78 22.76
C ARG A 79 19.59 -30.16 22.94
N GLY A 80 19.17 -30.83 21.87
CA GLY A 80 18.58 -32.18 21.93
C GLY A 80 17.25 -32.23 22.69
N LEU A 81 16.42 -31.19 22.58
CA LEU A 81 15.10 -31.16 23.22
C LEU A 81 14.13 -32.15 22.56
N SER A 82 13.21 -32.69 23.37
CA SER A 82 12.18 -33.64 22.94
C SER A 82 11.20 -33.04 21.91
N ASP A 83 10.76 -33.88 20.96
CA ASP A 83 9.85 -33.49 19.85
C ASP A 83 8.54 -32.85 20.32
N ASP A 84 8.11 -33.16 21.55
CA ASP A 84 6.89 -32.63 22.16
C ASP A 84 7.01 -31.12 22.47
N LEU A 85 8.16 -30.69 23.00
CA LEU A 85 8.42 -29.28 23.28
C LEU A 85 8.60 -28.48 21.98
N ARG A 86 9.19 -29.10 20.96
CA ARG A 86 9.30 -28.52 19.62
C ARG A 86 7.92 -28.25 19.02
N ARG A 87 7.00 -29.21 19.09
CA ARG A 87 5.62 -29.04 18.61
C ARG A 87 4.87 -27.95 19.37
N SER A 88 5.03 -27.87 20.68
CA SER A 88 4.42 -26.80 21.49
C SER A 88 4.93 -25.40 21.11
N ILE A 89 6.23 -25.26 20.85
CA ILE A 89 6.83 -23.98 20.45
C ILE A 89 6.42 -23.60 19.02
N GLU A 90 6.40 -24.55 18.08
CA GLU A 90 5.93 -24.32 16.72
C GLU A 90 4.44 -23.93 16.71
N ALA A 91 3.59 -24.60 17.50
CA ALA A 91 2.17 -24.27 17.64
C ALA A 91 1.92 -22.90 18.27
N TYR A 92 2.67 -22.54 19.32
CA TYR A 92 2.55 -21.22 19.96
C TYR A 92 2.92 -20.09 19.01
N TYR A 93 3.99 -20.26 18.21
CA TYR A 93 4.39 -19.24 17.26
C TYR A 93 3.49 -19.17 16.02
N SER A 94 2.98 -20.30 15.53
CA SER A 94 2.03 -20.28 14.39
C SER A 94 0.76 -19.54 14.77
N ASP A 95 0.21 -19.80 15.97
CA ASP A 95 -0.98 -19.11 16.48
C ASP A 95 -0.74 -17.60 16.65
N LYS A 96 0.42 -17.22 17.20
CA LYS A 96 0.76 -15.81 17.41
C LYS A 96 0.96 -15.02 16.11
N LEU A 97 1.42 -15.69 15.03
CA LEU A 97 1.56 -15.10 13.69
C LEU A 97 0.19 -14.91 13.04
N SER A 98 -0.65 -15.95 13.03
CA SER A 98 -2.01 -15.89 12.49
C SER A 98 -2.86 -14.83 13.19
N ARG A 99 -2.78 -14.76 14.53
CA ARG A 99 -3.50 -13.76 15.32
C ARG A 99 -3.07 -12.34 14.97
N LYS A 100 -1.80 -12.09 14.67
CA LYS A 100 -1.30 -10.76 14.33
C LYS A 100 -1.79 -10.29 12.95
N GLU A 101 -1.91 -11.20 11.99
CA GLU A 101 -2.54 -10.92 10.68
C GLU A 101 -4.03 -10.61 10.85
N ASP A 102 -4.77 -11.39 11.64
CA ASP A 102 -6.20 -11.16 11.88
C ASP A 102 -6.45 -9.82 12.58
N THR A 103 -5.62 -9.47 13.59
CA THR A 103 -5.78 -8.19 14.31
C THR A 103 -5.48 -7.00 13.39
N ALA A 104 -4.47 -7.09 12.53
CA ALA A 104 -4.15 -6.03 11.58
C ALA A 104 -5.25 -5.83 10.52
N ASN A 105 -5.86 -6.92 10.05
CA ASN A 105 -6.99 -6.88 9.12
C ASN A 105 -8.27 -6.35 9.79
N LEU A 106 -8.51 -6.72 11.06
CA LEU A 106 -9.60 -6.18 11.87
C LEU A 106 -9.45 -4.69 12.09
N ASP A 107 -8.27 -4.21 12.49
CA ASP A 107 -8.00 -2.79 12.69
C ASP A 107 -8.20 -2.00 11.39
N ALA A 108 -7.73 -2.50 10.25
CA ALA A 108 -7.96 -1.87 8.94
C ALA A 108 -9.46 -1.77 8.60
N THR A 109 -10.21 -2.84 8.83
CA THR A 109 -11.67 -2.89 8.57
C THR A 109 -12.45 -1.96 9.50
N VAL A 110 -12.09 -1.93 10.79
CA VAL A 110 -12.72 -1.07 11.80
C VAL A 110 -12.43 0.40 11.52
N LEU A 111 -11.22 0.75 11.10
CA LEU A 111 -10.85 2.11 10.69
C LEU A 111 -11.58 2.59 9.44
N GLU A 112 -11.95 1.68 8.54
CA GLU A 112 -12.72 1.98 7.34
C GLU A 112 -14.22 2.16 7.64
N GLN A 113 -14.74 1.45 8.65
CA GLN A 113 -16.13 1.56 9.11
C GLN A 113 -16.37 2.70 10.11
N LEU A 114 -15.31 3.33 10.62
CA LEU A 114 -15.44 4.46 11.55
C LEU A 114 -15.94 5.72 10.81
N PRO A 115 -17.01 6.38 11.31
CA PRO A 115 -17.49 7.63 10.72
C PRO A 115 -16.42 8.71 10.80
N SER A 116 -16.36 9.57 9.76
CA SER A 116 -15.29 10.55 9.53
C SER A 116 -15.01 11.51 10.70
N SER A 117 -15.96 11.67 11.62
CA SER A 117 -15.83 12.44 12.86
C SER A 117 -14.86 11.86 13.89
N LEU A 118 -14.51 10.56 13.79
CA LEU A 118 -13.56 9.89 14.70
C LEU A 118 -12.20 9.61 14.04
N ARG A 119 -12.05 9.87 12.73
CA ARG A 119 -10.83 9.61 11.96
C ARG A 119 -9.80 10.75 12.01
N SER A 120 -10.14 11.90 12.63
CA SER A 120 -9.33 13.14 12.61
C SER A 120 -8.86 13.66 13.97
N LYS A 121 -8.83 12.82 15.01
CA LYS A 121 -8.16 13.13 16.28
C LYS A 121 -6.97 12.21 16.51
#